data_AF-A0A2S9G2B9-F1
#
_entry.id   AF-A0A2S9G2B9-F1
#
_cell.length_a   1.000
_cell.length_b   1.000
_cell.length_c   1.000
_cell.angle_alpha   90.00
_cell.angle_beta   90.00
_cell.angle_gamma   90.00
#
_symmetry.space_group_name_H-M   'P 1'
#
loop_
_entity.id
_entity.type
_entity.pdbx_description
1 polymer ?
#
loop_
_entity_poly.entity_id
_entity_poly.type
_entity_poly.pdbx_seq_one_letter_code
_entity_poly.pdbx_strand_id
1 'polypeptide(L)'
;AAVEIFSVNGYHETSMDAIAAEAHISKPMLYLYYGSKEELFGSCLNRELTRFVDEVNSDIDFNAAPKELLRTAVLAFLKYIDAHR
;
A
#
# COMPACT_ATOMS: atom_id res chain seq x y z
N ALA A 1 10.51 -3.10 -5.25
CA ALA A 1 10.13 -3.06 -6.68
C ALA A 1 8.83 -2.27 -6.95
N ALA A 2 7.66 -2.86 -7.28
CA ALA A 2 6.54 -2.08 -7.83
C ALA A 2 6.01 -0.95 -6.91
N VAL A 3 5.65 -1.27 -5.65
CA VAL A 3 5.21 -0.26 -4.67
C VAL A 3 6.24 0.84 -4.47
N GLU A 4 7.50 0.44 -4.29
CA GLU A 4 8.63 1.37 -4.09
C GLU A 4 8.82 2.32 -5.27
N ILE A 5 8.83 1.82 -6.51
CA ILE A 5 8.97 2.67 -7.70
C ILE A 5 7.75 3.60 -7.85
N PHE A 6 6.53 3.10 -7.62
CA PHE A 6 5.35 3.96 -7.64
C PHE A 6 5.38 5.03 -6.55
N SER A 7 5.92 4.73 -5.36
CA SER A 7 6.05 5.68 -4.25
C SER A 7 7.08 6.77 -4.55
N VAL A 8 8.18 6.44 -5.23
CA VAL A 8 9.24 7.41 -5.57
C VAL A 8 8.87 8.27 -6.77
N ASN A 9 8.39 7.65 -7.85
CA ASN A 9 8.19 8.33 -9.13
C ASN A 9 6.74 8.80 -9.34
N GLY A 10 5.80 8.29 -8.56
CA GLY A 10 4.37 8.46 -8.81
C GLY A 10 3.86 7.57 -9.94
N TYR A 11 2.54 7.52 -10.08
CA TYR A 11 1.88 6.65 -11.06
C TYR A 11 2.34 6.97 -12.49
N HIS A 12 2.19 8.22 -12.93
CA HIS A 12 2.39 8.57 -14.34
C HIS A 12 3.82 8.34 -14.84
N GLU A 13 4.83 8.74 -14.05
CA GLU A 13 6.25 8.60 -14.43
C GLU A 13 6.80 7.17 -14.29
N THR A 14 6.07 6.27 -13.64
CA THR A 14 6.49 4.86 -13.51
C THR A 14 6.18 4.07 -14.79
N SER A 15 7.15 3.34 -15.34
CA SER A 15 6.91 2.44 -16.48
C SER A 15 6.98 0.97 -16.08
N MET A 16 6.30 0.10 -16.84
CA MET A 16 6.41 -1.35 -16.66
C MET A 16 7.85 -1.85 -16.91
N ASP A 17 8.62 -1.15 -17.74
CA ASP A 17 10.04 -1.44 -17.95
C ASP A 17 10.88 -1.18 -16.71
N ALA A 18 10.67 -0.01 -16.08
CA ALA A 18 11.38 0.36 -14.85
C ALA A 18 11.09 -0.65 -13.72
N ILE A 19 9.83 -1.05 -13.56
CA ILE A 19 9.43 -2.05 -12.56
C ILE A 19 10.05 -3.42 -12.86
N ALA A 20 10.03 -3.87 -14.12
CA ALA A 20 10.61 -5.16 -14.49
C ALA A 20 12.13 -5.19 -14.24
N ALA A 21 12.83 -4.10 -14.57
CA ALA A 21 14.26 -3.94 -14.31
C ALA A 21 14.58 -4.02 -12.81
N GLU A 22 13.83 -3.29 -11.98
CA GLU A 22 13.98 -3.28 -10.53
C GLU A 22 13.63 -4.62 -9.88
N ALA A 23 12.61 -5.31 -10.39
CA ALA A 23 12.22 -6.63 -9.91
C ALA A 23 13.14 -7.75 -10.44
N HIS A 24 14.12 -7.44 -11.29
CA HIS A 24 14.99 -8.40 -11.97
C HIS A 24 14.21 -9.50 -12.73
N ILE A 25 13.10 -9.12 -13.37
CA ILE A 25 12.29 -10.00 -14.22
C ILE A 25 12.16 -9.42 -15.62
N SER A 26 11.72 -10.25 -16.57
CA SER A 26 11.44 -9.77 -17.92
C SER A 26 10.12 -8.99 -17.97
N LYS A 27 10.05 -7.96 -18.82
CA LYS A 27 8.81 -7.20 -19.07
C LYS A 27 7.63 -8.13 -19.45
N PRO A 28 7.78 -9.13 -20.35
CA PRO A 28 6.70 -10.07 -20.66
C PRO A 28 6.19 -10.85 -19.44
N MET A 29 7.09 -11.24 -18.52
CA MET A 29 6.68 -11.91 -17.28
C MET A 29 5.80 -11.00 -16.43
N LEU A 30 6.18 -9.72 -16.27
CA LEU A 30 5.38 -8.77 -15.50
C LEU A 30 3.96 -8.58 -16.09
N TYR A 31 3.85 -8.48 -17.42
CA TYR A 31 2.55 -8.42 -18.11
C TYR A 31 1.74 -9.72 -17.99
N LEU A 32 2.40 -10.88 -17.92
CA LEU A 32 1.70 -12.15 -17.70
C LEU A 32 0.99 -12.20 -16.33
N TYR A 33 1.59 -11.59 -15.30
CA TYR A 33 1.02 -11.58 -13.94
C TYR A 33 -0.06 -10.51 -13.75
N TYR A 34 0.11 -9.33 -14.34
CA TYR A 34 -0.72 -8.16 -14.01
C TYR A 34 -1.40 -7.50 -15.20
N GLY A 35 -1.19 -7.94 -16.45
CA GLY A 35 -1.91 -7.45 -17.65
C GLY A 35 -1.66 -6.00 -18.08
N SER A 36 -1.55 -5.06 -17.15
CA SER A 36 -1.42 -3.62 -17.36
C SER A 36 -0.73 -2.94 -16.17
N LYS A 37 -0.34 -1.67 -16.36
CA LYS A 37 0.22 -0.84 -15.29
C LYS A 37 -0.85 -0.47 -14.27
N GLU A 38 -2.07 -0.24 -14.73
CA GLU A 38 -3.26 0.07 -13.94
C GLU A 38 -3.58 -1.06 -12.96
N GLU A 39 -3.60 -2.30 -13.43
CA GLU A 39 -3.91 -3.48 -12.62
C GLU A 39 -2.79 -3.80 -11.62
N LEU A 40 -1.52 -3.65 -12.03
CA LEU A 40 -0.38 -3.75 -11.11
C LEU A 40 -0.46 -2.67 -10.02
N PHE A 41 -0.75 -1.43 -10.39
CA PHE A 41 -0.89 -0.32 -9.44
C PHE A 41 -2.08 -0.53 -8.50
N GLY A 42 -3.23 -0.98 -9.02
CA GLY A 42 -4.40 -1.33 -8.22
C GLY A 42 -4.09 -2.46 -7.23
N SER A 43 -3.35 -3.49 -7.65
CA SER A 43 -2.90 -4.57 -6.78
C SER A 43 -1.98 -4.08 -5.67
N CYS A 44 -1.07 -3.15 -6.00
CA CYS A 44 -0.21 -2.49 -5.04
C CYS A 44 -1.02 -1.69 -4.01
N LEU A 45 -1.93 -0.83 -4.47
CA LEU A 45 -2.80 -0.02 -3.59
C LEU A 45 -3.64 -0.91 -2.68
N ASN A 46 -4.29 -1.93 -3.22
CA ASN A 46 -5.12 -2.83 -2.44
C ASN A 46 -4.31 -3.50 -1.31
N ARG A 47 -3.10 -3.94 -1.61
CA ARG A 47 -2.20 -4.54 -0.64
C ARG A 47 -1.79 -3.57 0.46
N GLU A 48 -1.38 -2.35 0.10
CA GLU A 48 -0.94 -1.37 1.11
C GLU A 48 -2.11 -0.83 1.94
N LEU A 49 -3.29 -0.62 1.33
CA LEU A 49 -4.50 -0.24 2.06
C LEU A 49 -4.98 -1.34 3.02
N THR A 50 -4.88 -2.60 2.61
CA THR A 50 -5.22 -3.73 3.49
C THR A 50 -4.31 -3.75 4.72
N ARG A 51 -2.99 -3.62 4.54
CA ARG A 51 -2.05 -3.53 5.68
C ARG A 51 -2.36 -2.35 6.59
N PHE A 52 -2.64 -1.18 6.02
CA PHE A 52 -3.02 -0.01 6.79
C PHE A 52 -4.26 -0.26 7.65
N VAL A 53 -5.31 -0.83 7.07
CA VAL A 53 -6.55 -1.13 7.80
C VAL A 53 -6.30 -2.18 8.89
N ASP A 54 -5.56 -3.24 8.59
CA ASP A 54 -5.26 -4.31 9.55
C ASP A 54 -4.45 -3.77 10.75
N GLU A 55 -3.43 -2.95 10.50
CA GLU A 55 -2.58 -2.39 11.54
C GLU A 55 -3.34 -1.36 12.40
N VAL A 56 -4.10 -0.45 11.77
CA VAL A 56 -4.91 0.53 12.51
C VAL A 56 -5.97 -0.17 13.36
N ASN A 57 -6.59 -1.25 12.86
CA ASN A 57 -7.62 -1.97 13.60
C ASN A 57 -7.07 -2.87 14.71
N SER A 58 -5.79 -3.26 14.66
CA SER A 58 -5.19 -4.20 15.61
C SER A 58 -5.23 -3.73 17.07
N ASP A 59 -5.21 -2.41 17.28
CA ASP A 59 -5.22 -1.77 18.61
C ASP A 59 -6.61 -1.26 19.05
N ILE A 60 -7.66 -1.44 18.23
CA ILE A 60 -8.99 -0.87 18.49
C ILE A 60 -9.89 -1.90 19.19
N ASP A 61 -10.32 -1.57 20.40
CA ASP A 61 -11.46 -2.25 21.03
C ASP A 61 -12.78 -1.67 20.50
N PHE A 62 -13.43 -2.42 19.62
CA PHE A 62 -14.71 -2.04 19.03
C PHE A 62 -15.89 -2.09 20.01
N ASN A 63 -15.71 -2.63 21.22
CA ASN A 63 -16.74 -2.63 22.27
C ASN A 63 -16.59 -1.46 23.26
N ALA A 64 -15.56 -0.64 23.10
CA ALA A 64 -15.34 0.53 23.96
C ALA A 64 -16.41 1.61 23.75
N ALA A 65 -16.51 2.53 24.72
CA ALA A 65 -17.39 3.70 24.58
C ALA A 65 -17.01 4.51 23.32
N PRO A 66 -17.95 5.14 22.60
CA PRO A 66 -17.68 5.80 21.32
C PRO A 66 -16.53 6.82 21.35
N LYS A 67 -16.40 7.55 22.47
CA LYS A 67 -15.31 8.51 22.68
C LYS A 67 -13.94 7.83 22.73
N GLU A 68 -13.85 6.69 23.40
CA GLU A 68 -12.60 5.93 23.52
C GLU A 68 -12.25 5.23 22.20
N LEU A 69 -13.26 4.72 21.48
CA LEU A 69 -13.06 4.17 20.14
C LEU A 69 -12.48 5.23 19.19
N LEU A 70 -13.08 6.42 19.14
CA LEU A 70 -12.57 7.52 18.31
C LEU A 70 -11.14 7.92 18.73
N ARG A 71 -10.88 8.04 20.04
CA ARG A 71 -9.55 8.37 20.56
C ARG A 71 -8.50 7.34 20.14
N THR A 72 -8.79 6.05 20.30
CA THR A 72 -7.86 4.97 19.97
C THR A 72 -7.66 4.86 18.46
N ALA A 73 -8.72 5.02 17.65
CA ALA A 73 -8.61 5.03 16.20
C ALA A 73 -7.72 6.17 15.68
N VAL A 74 -7.89 7.40 16.20
CA VAL A 74 -7.04 8.54 15.84
C VAL A 74 -5.60 8.29 16.26
N LEU A 75 -5.35 7.75 17.45
CA LEU A 75 -4.00 7.44 17.92
C LEU A 75 -3.34 6.33 17.09
N ALA A 76 -4.07 5.26 16.75
CA ALA A 76 -3.57 4.18 15.90
C ALA A 76 -3.19 4.71 14.51
N PHE A 77 -4.04 5.57 13.92
CA PHE A 77 -3.75 6.25 12.66
C PHE A 77 -2.48 7.11 12.71
N LEU A 78 -2.34 7.94 13.75
CA LEU A 78 -1.16 8.80 13.90
C LEU A 78 0.12 7.99 14.11
N LYS A 79 0.07 6.92 14.90
CA LYS A 79 1.20 5.98 15.08
C LYS A 79 1.60 5.33 13.76
N TYR A 80 0.63 4.88 12.97
CA TYR A 80 0.90 4.28 11.66
C TYR A 80 1.66 5.24 10.74
N ILE A 81 1.19 6.50 10.65
CA ILE A 81 1.85 7.53 9.83
C ILE A 81 3.26 7.83 10.33
N ASP A 82 3.48 7.91 11.64
CA ASP A 82 4.79 8.19 12.22
C ASP A 82 5.79 7.06 11.95
N ALA A 83 5.32 5.81 11.96
CA ALA A 83 6.14 4.62 11.68
C ALA A 83 6.50 4.44 10.20
N HIS A 84 5.71 4.98 9.27
CA HIS A 84 5.82 4.76 7.82
C HIS A 84 6.10 6.05 7.03
N ARG A 85 6.83 6.99 7.64
CA ARG A 85 7.13 8.30 7.08
C ARG A 85 8.29 8.30 6.08
#